data_AF-A0A246WR84-F1
#
_entry.id   AF-A0A246WR84-F1
#
_cell.length_a   1.000
_cell.length_b   1.000
_cell.length_c   1.000
_cell.angle_alpha   90.00
_cell.angle_beta   90.00
_cell.angle_gamma   90.00
#
_symmetry.space_group_name_H-M   'P 1'
#
loop_
_entity.id
_entity.type
_entity.pdbx_description
1 polymer ?
#
loop_
_entity_poly.entity_id
_entity_poly.type
_entity_poly.pdbx_seq_one_letter_code
_entity_poly.pdbx_strand_id
1 'polypeptide(L)'
;MTGPNRADLRQLASELRKLHKLLIDCQSRVFGAVGTPFDHLQLVTTHPDFAWLRILSEFMVEIDERLDEEAAPSDEELAAFKTTLEQLIGPAPASQPAFREKYLAALHDSPELTIQHGALRLALGKLQRRPA
;
A
#
# COMPACT_ATOMS: atom_id res chain seq x y z
N MET A 1 -26.30 3.29 -0.45
CA MET A 1 -25.70 2.72 0.77
C MET A 1 -24.54 1.84 0.33
N THR A 2 -23.29 2.21 0.61
CA THR A 2 -22.15 1.33 0.32
C THR A 2 -22.19 0.12 1.23
N GLY A 3 -22.16 -1.09 0.65
CA GLY A 3 -22.05 -2.32 1.43
C GLY A 3 -20.76 -2.37 2.27
N PRO A 4 -20.73 -3.16 3.35
CA PRO A 4 -19.59 -3.26 4.26
C PRO A 4 -18.27 -3.53 3.51
N ASN A 5 -18.30 -4.41 2.50
CA ASN A 5 -17.15 -4.77 1.67
C ASN A 5 -16.51 -3.57 0.96
N ARG A 6 -17.33 -2.66 0.39
CA ARG A 6 -16.81 -1.45 -0.26
C ARG A 6 -16.23 -0.48 0.78
N ALA A 7 -16.87 -0.36 1.94
CA ALA A 7 -16.36 0.51 3.01
C ALA A 7 -15.02 0.01 3.55
N ASP A 8 -14.86 -1.30 3.75
CA ASP A 8 -13.62 -1.89 4.22
C ASP A 8 -12.50 -1.80 3.17
N LEU A 9 -12.82 -2.00 1.87
CA LEU A 9 -11.84 -1.82 0.79
C LEU A 9 -11.40 -0.35 0.66
N ARG A 10 -12.32 0.62 0.82
CA ARG A 10 -11.96 2.06 0.88
C ARG A 10 -11.06 2.39 2.06
N GLN A 11 -11.33 1.77 3.22
CA GLN A 11 -10.48 1.95 4.39
C GLN A 11 -9.07 1.39 4.12
N LEU A 12 -8.96 0.23 3.48
CA LEU A 12 -7.67 -0.33 3.06
C LEU A 12 -6.93 0.63 2.11
N ALA A 13 -7.60 1.10 1.06
CA ALA A 13 -7.04 2.04 0.09
C ALA A 13 -6.52 3.31 0.79
N SER A 14 -7.28 3.85 1.75
CA SER A 14 -6.87 5.02 2.52
C SER A 14 -5.60 4.79 3.34
N GLU A 15 -5.50 3.68 4.07
CA GLU A 15 -4.31 3.36 4.87
C GLU A 15 -3.10 3.04 3.98
N LEU A 16 -3.33 2.45 2.81
CA LEU A 16 -2.28 2.16 1.84
C LEU A 16 -1.71 3.44 1.21
N ARG A 17 -2.56 4.41 0.85
CA ARG A 17 -2.13 5.74 0.36
C ARG A 17 -1.26 6.47 1.38
N LYS A 18 -1.65 6.45 2.65
CA LYS A 18 -0.86 7.04 3.76
C LYS A 18 0.51 6.36 3.88
N LEU A 19 0.53 5.02 3.86
CA LEU A 19 1.78 4.25 3.90
C LEU A 19 2.68 4.60 2.71
N HIS A 20 2.14 4.60 1.49
CA HIS A 20 2.89 4.89 0.27
C HIS A 20 3.50 6.30 0.30
N LYS A 21 2.75 7.29 0.77
CA LYS A 21 3.27 8.65 0.97
C LYS A 21 4.46 8.66 1.94
N LEU A 22 4.34 8.00 3.09
CA LEU A 22 5.44 7.92 4.06
C LEU A 22 6.67 7.20 3.50
N LEU A 23 6.48 6.17 2.66
CA LEU A 23 7.58 5.48 1.97
C LEU A 23 8.30 6.41 0.99
N ILE A 24 7.56 7.20 0.21
CA ILE A 24 8.13 8.24 -0.65
C ILE A 24 8.94 9.22 0.20
N ASP A 25 8.37 9.72 1.31
CA ASP A 25 9.08 10.66 2.20
C ASP A 25 10.35 10.04 2.78
N CYS A 26 10.34 8.76 3.15
CA CYS A 26 11.53 8.04 3.59
C CYS A 26 12.58 7.92 2.48
N GLN A 27 12.17 7.50 1.28
CA GLN A 27 13.07 7.34 0.14
C GLN A 27 13.68 8.69 -0.29
N SER A 28 12.91 9.77 -0.23
CA SER A 28 13.36 11.13 -0.51
C SER A 28 14.42 11.60 0.49
N ARG A 29 14.30 11.24 1.78
CA ARG A 29 15.36 11.50 2.77
C ARG A 29 16.65 10.75 2.48
N VAL A 30 16.55 9.50 2.01
CA VAL A 30 17.72 8.68 1.61
C VAL A 30 18.36 9.22 0.34
N PHE A 31 17.54 9.64 -0.63
CA PHE A 31 18.00 10.18 -1.91
C PHE A 31 18.68 11.56 -1.77
N GLY A 32 18.19 12.40 -0.85
CA GLY A 32 18.75 13.72 -0.55
C GLY A 32 17.99 14.85 -1.24
N ALA A 33 18.68 15.66 -2.05
CA ALA A 33 18.09 16.86 -2.64
C ALA A 33 17.06 16.51 -3.73
N VAL A 34 15.77 16.65 -3.42
CA VAL A 34 14.66 16.33 -4.33
C VAL A 34 14.23 17.47 -5.27
N GLY A 35 14.75 18.69 -5.08
CA GLY A 35 14.46 19.84 -5.94
C GLY A 35 13.05 20.41 -5.74
N THR A 36 12.40 20.81 -6.84
CA THR A 36 11.05 21.37 -6.86
C THR A 36 9.96 20.29 -6.70
N PRO A 37 8.69 20.66 -6.45
CA PRO A 37 7.60 19.68 -6.44
C PRO A 37 7.45 18.89 -7.75
N PHE A 38 7.76 19.52 -8.89
CA PHE A 38 7.76 18.83 -10.19
C PHE A 38 8.91 17.81 -10.29
N ASP A 39 10.10 18.18 -9.84
CA ASP A 39 11.25 17.26 -9.80
C ASP A 39 10.96 16.06 -8.90
N HIS A 40 10.37 16.28 -7.73
CA HIS A 40 9.98 15.21 -6.83
C HIS A 40 8.96 14.24 -7.47
N LEU A 41 7.96 14.77 -8.19
CA LEU A 41 7.04 13.94 -8.97
C LEU A 41 7.77 13.13 -10.04
N GLN A 42 8.72 13.75 -10.75
CA GLN A 42 9.54 13.06 -11.75
C GLN A 42 10.40 11.95 -11.13
N LEU A 43 10.95 12.17 -9.93
CA LEU A 43 11.70 11.16 -9.19
C LEU A 43 10.82 9.94 -8.88
N VAL A 44 9.67 10.15 -8.24
CA VAL A 44 8.75 9.08 -7.86
C VAL A 44 8.27 8.28 -9.07
N THR A 45 8.05 8.95 -10.19
CA THR A 45 7.49 8.31 -11.40
C THR A 45 8.54 7.65 -12.29
N THR A 46 9.76 8.21 -12.40
CA THR A 46 10.73 7.78 -13.42
C THR A 46 12.07 7.31 -12.87
N HIS A 47 12.51 7.78 -11.69
CA HIS A 47 13.86 7.51 -11.20
C HIS A 47 14.03 6.08 -10.66
N PRO A 48 15.14 5.36 -10.97
CA PRO A 48 15.39 3.99 -10.51
C PRO A 48 15.34 3.81 -8.99
N ASP A 49 15.82 4.79 -8.22
CA ASP A 49 15.80 4.71 -6.75
C ASP A 49 14.40 4.68 -6.14
N PHE A 50 13.40 5.18 -6.86
CA PHE A 50 12.00 5.15 -6.46
C PHE A 50 11.21 4.02 -7.12
N ALA A 51 11.81 3.30 -8.09
CA ALA A 51 11.12 2.30 -8.88
C ALA A 51 10.50 1.17 -8.04
N TRP A 52 11.10 0.85 -6.89
CA TRP A 52 10.56 -0.16 -5.98
C TRP A 52 9.23 0.23 -5.34
N LEU A 53 8.87 1.51 -5.30
CA LEU A 53 7.59 1.98 -4.75
C LEU A 53 6.42 1.83 -5.74
N ARG A 54 6.72 1.68 -7.03
CA ARG A 54 5.70 1.61 -8.10
C ARG A 54 4.76 0.42 -7.92
N ILE A 55 5.25 -0.68 -7.39
CA ILE A 55 4.41 -1.86 -7.13
C ILE A 55 3.23 -1.57 -6.19
N LEU A 56 3.42 -0.66 -5.22
CA LEU A 56 2.31 -0.22 -4.36
C LEU A 56 1.38 0.73 -5.10
N SER A 57 1.91 1.57 -5.99
CA SER A 57 1.09 2.44 -6.84
C SER A 57 0.21 1.63 -7.79
N GLU A 58 0.76 0.60 -8.43
CA GLU A 58 0.04 -0.33 -9.31
C GLU A 58 -1.08 -1.04 -8.52
N PHE A 59 -0.76 -1.59 -7.34
CA PHE A 59 -1.76 -2.23 -6.48
C PHE A 59 -2.84 -1.25 -5.98
N MET A 60 -2.48 0.02 -5.73
CA MET A 60 -3.45 1.06 -5.39
C MET A 60 -4.41 1.36 -6.55
N VAL A 61 -3.90 1.41 -7.78
CA VAL A 61 -4.72 1.59 -8.98
C VAL A 61 -5.73 0.45 -9.12
N GLU A 62 -5.31 -0.81 -8.95
CA GLU A 62 -6.22 -1.96 -8.99
C GLU A 62 -7.36 -1.84 -7.95
N ILE A 63 -7.05 -1.37 -6.74
CA ILE A 63 -8.07 -1.14 -5.71
C ILE A 63 -8.99 0.02 -6.09
N ASP A 64 -8.45 1.13 -6.56
CA ASP A 64 -9.22 2.32 -6.92
C ASP A 64 -10.15 2.03 -8.12
N GLU A 65 -9.66 1.34 -9.15
CA GLU A 65 -10.47 0.85 -10.29
C GLU A 65 -11.61 -0.04 -9.80
N ARG A 66 -11.32 -0.98 -8.88
CA ARG A 66 -12.35 -1.85 -8.32
C ARG A 66 -13.38 -1.09 -7.49
N LEU A 67 -12.97 -0.02 -6.81
CA LEU A 67 -13.85 0.82 -6.00
C LEU A 67 -14.77 1.71 -6.83
N ASP A 68 -14.39 2.01 -8.08
CA ASP A 68 -15.16 2.79 -9.04
C ASP A 68 -16.27 1.97 -9.72
N GLU A 69 -16.22 0.63 -9.64
CA GLU A 69 -17.31 -0.23 -10.10
C GLU A 69 -18.59 -0.12 -9.24
N GLU A 70 -19.74 -0.08 -9.93
CA GLU A 70 -21.08 -0.02 -9.31
C GLU A 70 -21.39 -1.25 -8.44
N ALA A 71 -20.90 -2.42 -8.82
CA ALA A 71 -21.04 -3.66 -8.05
C ALA A 71 -20.16 -3.62 -6.80
N ALA A 72 -20.69 -4.04 -5.65
CA ALA A 72 -19.88 -4.16 -4.44
C ALA A 72 -18.81 -5.25 -4.60
N PRO A 73 -17.61 -5.08 -4.02
CA PRO A 73 -16.61 -6.15 -3.92
C PRO A 73 -17.20 -7.41 -3.28
N SER A 74 -17.05 -8.54 -3.95
CA SER A 74 -17.31 -9.86 -3.41
C SER A 74 -16.29 -10.23 -2.33
N ASP A 75 -16.64 -11.18 -1.47
CA ASP A 75 -15.74 -11.65 -0.42
C ASP A 75 -14.47 -12.31 -1.01
N GLU A 76 -14.60 -12.94 -2.17
CA GLU A 76 -13.49 -13.56 -2.91
C GLU A 76 -12.49 -12.50 -3.41
N GLU A 77 -12.98 -11.39 -3.96
CA GLU A 77 -12.14 -10.25 -4.36
C GLU A 77 -11.41 -9.63 -3.15
N LEU A 78 -12.11 -9.43 -2.03
CA LEU A 78 -11.47 -8.92 -0.82
C LEU A 78 -10.38 -9.87 -0.29
N ALA A 79 -10.63 -11.19 -0.34
CA ALA A 79 -9.66 -12.20 0.05
C ALA A 79 -8.44 -12.20 -0.88
N ALA A 80 -8.63 -11.95 -2.18
CA ALA A 80 -7.56 -11.82 -3.16
C ALA A 80 -6.69 -10.59 -2.87
N PHE A 81 -7.29 -9.39 -2.73
CA PHE A 81 -6.54 -8.16 -2.37
C PHE A 81 -5.76 -8.33 -1.08
N LYS A 82 -6.38 -8.94 -0.07
CA LYS A 82 -5.72 -9.24 1.20
C LYS A 82 -4.50 -10.13 1.00
N THR A 83 -4.65 -11.24 0.28
CA THR A 83 -3.57 -12.20 0.05
C THR A 83 -2.40 -11.54 -0.67
N THR A 84 -2.67 -10.79 -1.73
CA THR A 84 -1.65 -10.04 -2.48
C THR A 84 -0.89 -9.08 -1.58
N LEU A 85 -1.61 -8.26 -0.79
CA LEU A 85 -0.94 -7.29 0.08
C LEU A 85 -0.20 -7.97 1.26
N GLU A 86 -0.70 -9.09 1.78
CA GLU A 86 0.01 -9.87 2.80
C GLU A 86 1.32 -10.47 2.28
N GLN A 87 1.37 -10.88 1.02
CA GLN A 87 2.60 -11.35 0.37
C GLN A 87 3.58 -10.19 0.08
N LEU A 88 3.08 -8.96 -0.14
CA LEU A 88 3.93 -7.78 -0.33
C LEU A 88 4.49 -7.21 0.97
N ILE A 89 3.65 -7.03 2.01
CA ILE A 89 4.02 -6.32 3.26
C ILE A 89 3.74 -7.10 4.55
N GLY A 90 3.02 -8.21 4.50
CA GLY A 90 2.62 -9.01 5.67
C GLY A 90 3.61 -10.14 6.02
N PRO A 91 3.24 -11.02 6.97
CA PRO A 91 4.09 -12.13 7.41
C PRO A 91 4.11 -13.32 6.43
N ALA A 92 3.33 -13.28 5.34
CA ALA A 92 3.33 -14.33 4.33
C ALA A 92 4.66 -14.35 3.54
N PRO A 93 4.99 -15.47 2.87
CA PRO A 93 6.13 -15.53 1.96
C PRO A 93 6.12 -14.36 0.98
N ALA A 94 7.27 -13.71 0.82
CA ALA A 94 7.38 -12.52 -0.01
C ALA A 94 7.16 -12.87 -1.48
N SER A 95 6.11 -12.32 -2.09
CA SER A 95 5.93 -12.40 -3.55
C SER A 95 7.00 -11.60 -4.28
N GLN A 96 7.54 -10.56 -3.63
CA GLN A 96 8.54 -9.64 -4.19
C GLN A 96 9.68 -9.41 -3.18
N PRO A 97 10.72 -10.26 -3.20
CA PRO A 97 11.80 -10.20 -2.21
C PRO A 97 12.55 -8.87 -2.17
N ALA A 98 12.87 -8.28 -3.32
CA ALA A 98 13.60 -7.02 -3.39
C ALA A 98 12.78 -5.83 -2.85
N PHE A 99 11.47 -5.82 -3.10
CA PHE A 99 10.56 -4.86 -2.47
C PHE A 99 10.53 -5.06 -0.96
N ARG A 100 10.36 -6.32 -0.53
CA ARG A 100 10.24 -6.69 0.88
C ARG A 100 11.45 -6.24 1.69
N GLU A 101 12.65 -6.46 1.18
CA GLU A 101 13.90 -6.06 1.83
C GLU A 101 13.94 -4.54 2.08
N LYS A 102 13.69 -3.73 1.03
CA LYS A 102 13.63 -2.27 1.14
C LYS A 102 12.52 -1.79 2.07
N TYR A 103 11.36 -2.44 2.01
CA TYR A 103 10.22 -2.13 2.87
C TYR A 103 10.55 -2.36 4.35
N LEU A 104 11.20 -3.48 4.69
CA LEU A 104 11.61 -3.79 6.05
C LEU A 104 12.70 -2.83 6.55
N ALA A 105 13.65 -2.45 5.70
CA ALA A 105 14.65 -1.43 6.03
C ALA A 105 13.97 -0.08 6.35
N ALA A 106 13.06 0.37 5.49
CA ALA A 106 12.31 1.61 5.73
C ALA A 106 11.49 1.57 7.03
N LEU A 107 10.91 0.41 7.37
CA LEU A 107 10.18 0.23 8.64
C LEU A 107 11.09 0.30 9.86
N HIS A 108 12.32 -0.18 9.76
CA HIS A 108 13.31 -0.10 10.84
C HIS A 108 13.72 1.36 11.12
N ASP A 109 13.88 2.14 10.05
CA ASP A 109 14.42 3.51 10.13
C ASP A 109 13.36 4.59 10.44
N SER A 110 12.06 4.24 10.39
CA SER A 110 10.96 5.20 10.52
C SER A 110 9.86 4.72 11.47
N PRO A 111 9.82 5.22 12.72
CA PRO A 111 8.76 4.88 13.68
C PRO A 111 7.36 5.23 13.19
N GLU A 112 7.21 6.35 12.46
CA GLU A 112 5.94 6.76 11.87
C GLU A 112 5.47 5.75 10.83
N LEU A 113 6.38 5.25 9.99
CA LEU A 113 6.06 4.21 9.02
C LEU A 113 5.70 2.88 9.70
N THR A 114 6.36 2.52 10.81
CA THR A 114 5.99 1.34 11.62
C THR A 114 4.56 1.44 12.15
N ILE A 115 4.17 2.61 12.68
CA ILE A 115 2.81 2.86 13.17
C ILE A 115 1.81 2.74 12.02
N GLN A 116 2.11 3.34 10.86
CA GLN A 116 1.24 3.27 9.69
C GLN A 116 1.13 1.85 9.11
N HIS A 117 2.21 1.06 9.17
CA HIS A 117 2.15 -0.37 8.85
C HIS A 117 1.17 -1.11 9.77
N GLY A 118 1.18 -0.81 11.07
CA GLY A 118 0.20 -1.34 12.01
C GLY A 118 -1.24 -0.97 11.66
N ALA A 119 -1.50 0.29 11.31
CA ALA A 119 -2.82 0.75 10.87
C ALA A 119 -3.30 0.02 9.60
N LEU A 120 -2.40 -0.18 8.62
CA LEU A 120 -2.69 -0.93 7.41
C LEU A 120 -2.98 -2.41 7.70
N ARG A 121 -2.22 -3.04 8.61
CA ARG A 121 -2.48 -4.42 9.07
C ARG A 121 -3.83 -4.56 9.75
N LEU A 122 -4.25 -3.56 10.53
CA LEU A 122 -5.58 -3.53 11.14
C LEU A 122 -6.70 -3.41 10.09
N ALA A 123 -6.51 -2.59 9.05
CA ALA A 123 -7.45 -2.49 7.94
C ALA A 123 -7.55 -3.82 7.16
N LEU A 124 -6.42 -4.47 6.88
CA LEU A 124 -6.37 -5.81 6.28
C LEU A 124 -7.12 -6.87 7.10
N GLY A 125 -7.06 -6.79 8.43
CA GLY A 125 -7.79 -7.70 9.32
C GLY A 125 -9.31 -7.58 9.20
N LYS A 126 -9.83 -6.40 8.83
CA LYS A 126 -11.28 -6.17 8.66
C LYS A 126 -11.85 -6.86 7.43
N LEU A 127 -11.05 -7.02 6.37
CA LEU A 127 -11.43 -7.78 5.17
C LEU A 127 -11.72 -9.27 5.45
N GLN A 128 -11.33 -9.80 6.61
CA GLN A 128 -11.58 -11.20 7.00
C GLN A 128 -12.96 -11.46 7.62
N ARG A 129 -13.82 -10.45 7.80
CA ARG A 129 -15.14 -10.68 8.40
C ARG A 129 -16.04 -11.49 7.46
N ARG A 130 -15.93 -12.82 7.54
CA ARG A 130 -16.98 -13.74 7.12
C ARG A 130 -18.25 -13.42 7.92
N PRO A 131 -19.42 -13.23 7.30
CA PRO A 131 -20.64 -13.61 7.99
C PRO A 131 -20.55 -15.12 8.30
N ALA A 132 -20.84 -15.47 9.54
CA ALA A 132 -21.00 -16.86 9.96
C ALA A 132 -22.17 -17.51 9.22
#